data_AF-A0A0D0AMW5-F1
#
_entry.id   AF-A0A0D0AMW5-F1
#
_cell.length_a   1.000
_cell.length_b   1.000
_cell.length_c   1.000
_cell.angle_alpha   90.00
_cell.angle_beta   90.00
_cell.angle_gamma   90.00
#
_symmetry.space_group_name_H-M   'P 1'
#
loop_
_entity.id
_entity.type
_entity.pdbx_description
1 polymer ?
#
loop_
_entity_poly.entity_id
_entity_poly.type
_entity_poly.pdbx_seq_one_letter_code
_entity_poly.pdbx_strand_id
1 'polypeptide(L)' 'RAEIVHWVSESLRPFEVVKDRGFQSLMKTGRPEYYLPSPTTISRDVRLVFVWTRKRIAKMLQEYDGKLNFTTDAWTSENH' A
#
# COMPACT_ATOMS: atom_id res chain seq x y z
N ARG A 1 -4.60 -1.31 12.39
CA ARG A 1 -3.90 -2.16 11.38
C ARG A 1 -4.35 -1.84 9.96
N ALA A 2 -5.64 -1.96 9.60
CA ALA A 2 -6.13 -1.65 8.25
C ALA A 2 -5.76 -0.22 7.79
N GLU A 3 -5.92 0.78 8.66
CA GLU A 3 -5.53 2.16 8.37
C GLU A 3 -4.05 2.33 7.99
N ILE A 4 -3.14 1.62 8.68
CA ILE A 4 -1.70 1.67 8.36
C ILE A 4 -1.46 1.08 6.96
N VAL A 5 -2.11 -0.03 6.63
CA VAL A 5 -1.98 -0.67 5.32
C VAL A 5 -2.53 0.23 4.22
N HIS A 6 -3.67 0.88 4.46
CA HIS A 6 -4.28 1.82 3.54
C HIS A 6 -3.36 3.02 3.30
N TRP A 7 -2.94 3.70 4.36
CA TRP A 7 -2.05 4.86 4.29
C TRP A 7 -0.71 4.55 3.61
N VAL A 8 -0.08 3.42 3.97
CA VAL A 8 1.19 2.99 3.35
C VAL A 8 1.03 2.77 1.85
N SER A 9 -0.09 2.19 1.43
CA SER A 9 -0.38 1.93 0.01
C SER A 9 -0.69 3.22 -0.75
N GLU A 10 -1.53 4.09 -0.17
CA GLU A 10 -1.98 5.33 -0.79
C GLU A 10 -0.85 6.36 -0.92
N SER A 11 -0.05 6.51 0.13
CA SER A 11 1.05 7.48 0.19
C SER A 11 2.40 6.95 -0.31
N LEU A 12 2.42 5.74 -0.90
CA LEU A 12 3.63 5.06 -1.40
C LEU A 12 4.78 5.04 -0.38
N ARG A 13 4.46 4.80 0.90
CA ARG A 13 5.46 4.81 1.98
C ARG A 13 6.23 3.48 2.00
N PRO A 14 7.54 3.50 2.34
CA PRO A 14 8.27 2.27 2.58
C PRO A 14 7.68 1.53 3.78
N PHE A 15 7.61 0.19 3.73
CA PHE A 15 7.09 -0.62 4.84
C PHE A 15 7.87 -0.43 6.13
N GLU A 16 9.14 -0.06 6.02
CA GLU A 16 10.04 0.24 7.13
C GLU A 16 9.61 1.47 7.95
N VAL A 17 8.67 2.29 7.47
CA VAL A 17 8.17 3.48 8.19
C VAL A 17 7.67 3.14 9.60
N VAL A 18 7.17 1.93 9.84
CA VAL A 18 6.69 1.51 11.17
C VAL A 18 7.80 1.20 12.17
N LYS A 19 9.05 1.12 11.70
CA LYS A 19 10.23 1.06 12.58
C LYS A 19 10.75 2.44 12.95
N ASP A 20 10.29 3.52 12.29
CA ASP A 20 10.72 4.87 12.62
C ASP A 20 10.31 5.24 14.05
N ARG A 21 11.25 5.83 14.80
CA ARG A 21 11.05 6.17 16.20
C ARG A 21 9.99 7.26 16.38
N GLY A 22 9.98 8.25 15.49
CA GLY A 22 9.00 9.34 15.52
C GLY A 22 7.60 8.81 15.26
N PHE A 23 7.45 7.98 14.22
CA PHE A 23 6.19 7.30 13.90
C PHE A 23 5.69 6.45 15.06
N GLN A 24 6.55 5.64 15.69
CA GLN A 24 6.16 4.82 16.84
C GLN A 24 5.69 5.65 18.03
N SER A 25 6.41 6.75 18.34
CA SER A 25 6.02 7.67 19.40
C SER A 25 4.65 8.28 19.13
N LEU A 26 4.40 8.73 17.90
CA LEU A 26 3.15 9.33 17.47
C LEU A 26 1.98 8.33 17.57
N MET A 27 2.15 7.12 17.04
CA MET A 27 1.12 6.08 17.05
C MET A 27 0.78 5.55 18.45
N LYS A 28 1.73 5.64 19.41
CA LYS A 28 1.53 5.22 20.80
C LYS A 28 1.12 6.37 21.72
N THR A 29 1.05 7.60 21.21
CA THR A 29 0.61 8.76 22.00
C THR A 29 -0.83 8.56 22.45
N GLY A 30 -1.09 8.62 23.75
CA GLY A 30 -2.41 8.36 24.35
C GLY A 30 -2.83 6.89 24.39
N ARG A 31 -2.10 5.98 23.72
CA ARG A 31 -2.33 4.53 23.74
C ARG A 31 -1.02 3.74 23.71
N PRO A 32 -0.26 3.69 24.82
CA PRO A 32 1.05 3.04 24.87
C PRO A 32 1.05 1.55 24.46
N GLU A 33 -0.03 0.85 24.81
CA GLU A 33 -0.25 -0.57 24.52
C GLU A 33 -0.69 -0.84 23.08
N TYR A 34 -0.79 0.19 22.22
CA TYR A 34 -1.16 -0.02 20.82
C TYR A 34 -0.10 -0.86 20.10
N TYR A 35 -0.52 -2.02 19.61
CA TYR A 35 0.31 -2.92 18.83
C TYR A 35 0.54 -2.36 17.42
N LEU A 36 1.82 -2.17 17.06
CA LEU A 36 2.23 -1.84 15.71
C LEU A 36 2.66 -3.10 14.95
N PRO A 37 2.12 -3.33 13.74
CA PRO A 37 2.51 -4.46 12.91
C PRO A 37 3.95 -4.31 12.44
N SER A 38 4.64 -5.44 12.22
CA SER A 38 5.96 -5.46 11.59
C SER A 38 5.90 -5.03 10.11
N PRO A 39 7.01 -4.56 9.51
CA PRO A 39 7.06 -4.29 8.07
C PRO A 39 6.65 -5.49 7.21
N THR A 40 7.03 -6.71 7.63
CA THR A 40 6.64 -7.96 6.96
C THR A 40 5.13 -8.19 7.02
N THR A 41 4.50 -7.89 8.15
CA THR A 41 3.03 -7.96 8.29
C THR A 41 2.36 -6.97 7.35
N ILE A 42 2.84 -5.73 7.29
CA ILE A 42 2.30 -4.71 6.39
C ILE A 42 2.47 -5.12 4.94
N SER A 43 3.65 -5.59 4.54
CA SER A 43 3.92 -6.07 3.18
C SER A 43 2.95 -7.19 2.76
N ARG A 44 2.68 -8.15 3.65
CA ARG A 44 1.70 -9.23 3.39
C ARG A 44 0.29 -8.67 3.21
N ASP A 45 -0.12 -7.73 4.06
CA ASP A 45 -1.45 -7.14 4.00
C ASP A 45 -1.65 -6.26 2.77
N VAL A 46 -0.66 -5.45 2.41
CA VAL A 46 -0.66 -4.64 1.18
C VAL A 46 -0.79 -5.54 -0.05
N ARG A 47 -0.06 -6.65 -0.10
CA ARG A 47 -0.20 -7.65 -1.18
C ARG A 47 -1.60 -8.24 -1.24
N LEU A 48 -2.20 -8.53 -0.09
CA LEU A 48 -3.57 -9.05 -0.03
C LEU A 48 -4.56 -8.02 -0.56
N VAL A 49 -4.46 -6.76 -0.12
CA VAL A 49 -5.28 -5.64 -0.62
C VAL A 49 -5.10 -5.49 -2.13
N PHE A 50 -3.88 -5.54 -2.65
CA PHE A 50 -3.61 -5.48 -4.09
C PHE A 50 -4.33 -6.60 -4.86
N VAL A 51 -4.28 -7.85 -4.38
CA VAL A 51 -4.97 -8.98 -5.04
C VAL A 51 -6.47 -8.74 -5.13
N TRP A 52 -7.10 -8.25 -4.07
CA TRP A 52 -8.53 -7.96 -4.05
C TRP A 52 -8.89 -6.75 -4.92
N THR A 53 -8.14 -5.66 -4.80
CA THR A 53 -8.34 -4.46 -5.63
C THR A 53 -8.16 -4.78 -7.10
N ARG A 54 -7.14 -5.56 -7.48
CA ARG A 54 -6.93 -5.99 -8.87
C ARG A 54 -8.13 -6.77 -9.40
N LYS A 55 -8.69 -7.71 -8.62
CA LYS A 55 -9.91 -8.46 -9.03
C LYS A 55 -11.10 -7.51 -9.23
N ARG A 56 -11.27 -6.53 -8.33
CA ARG A 56 -12.35 -5.54 -8.44
C ARG A 56 -12.18 -4.66 -9.68
N ILE A 57 -10.99 -4.13 -9.92
CA ILE A 57 -10.68 -3.31 -11.10
C ILE A 57 -10.85 -4.13 -12.38
N ALA A 58 -10.39 -5.38 -12.42
CA ALA A 58 -10.59 -6.27 -13.57
C ALA A 58 -12.08 -6.43 -13.90
N LYS A 59 -12.93 -6.66 -12.88
CA LYS A 59 -14.38 -6.71 -13.07
C LYS A 59 -14.93 -5.39 -13.64
N MET A 60 -14.56 -4.26 -13.05
CA MET A 60 -15.00 -2.93 -13.51
C MET A 60 -14.59 -2.65 -14.97
N LEU A 61 -13.40 -3.09 -15.37
CA LEU A 61 -12.92 -2.93 -16.75
C LEU A 61 -13.61 -3.87 -17.73
N GLN A 62 -13.96 -5.09 -17.31
CA GLN A 62 -14.70 -6.05 -18.15
C GLN A 62 -16.15 -5.66 -18.37
N GLU A 63 -16.77 -5.01 -17.37
CA GLU A 63 -18.15 -4.52 -17.43
C GLU A 63 -18.28 -3.13 -18.09
N TYR A 64 -17.17 -2.53 -18.53
CA TYR A 64 -17.17 -1.19 -19.10
C TYR A 64 -17.53 -1.23 -20.60
N ASP A 65 -18.72 -0.72 -20.94
CA ASP A 65 -19.25 -0.68 -22.32
C ASP A 65 -18.56 0.37 -23.22
N GLY A 66 -17.66 1.18 -22.67
CA GLY A 66 -16.95 2.22 -23.39
C GLY A 66 -15.62 1.76 -24.02
N LYS A 67 -14.89 2.71 -24.62
CA LYS A 67 -13.53 2.46 -25.14
C LYS A 67 -12.49 2.64 -24.04
N LEU A 68 -11.55 1.71 -23.96
CA LEU A 68 -10.37 1.81 -23.09
C LEU A 68 -9.16 2.33 -23.91
N ASN A 69 -8.43 3.29 -23.35
CA ASN A 69 -7.18 3.79 -23.92
C ASN A 69 -6.01 3.29 -23.07
N PHE A 70 -4.95 2.80 -23.72
CA PHE A 70 -3.74 2.34 -23.05
C PHE A 70 -2.56 3.20 -23.49
N THR A 71 -1.79 3.67 -22.52
CA THR A 71 -0.53 4.38 -22.73
C THR A 71 0.59 3.57 -22.10
N THR A 72 1.69 3.38 -22.80
CA THR A 72 2.86 2.68 -22.29
C THR A 72 3.96 3.71 -22.06
N ASP A 73 4.47 3.76 -20.84
CA ASP A 73 5.67 4.52 -20.52
C ASP A 73 6.87 3.56 -20.49
N ALA A 74 7.96 3.94 -21.15
CA ALA A 74 9.15 3.12 -21.28
C ALA A 74 10.40 4.01 -21.13
N TRP A 75 11.12 3.82 -20.03
CA TRP A 75 12.39 4.48 -19.75
C TRP A 75 13.47 3.46 -19.38
N THR A 76 14.73 3.82 -19.60
CA THR A 76 15.90 3.06 -19.15
C THR A 76 16.50 3.77 -17.94
N SER A 77 16.81 3.03 -16.88
CA SER A 77 17.57 3.52 -15.72
C SER A 77 18.90 2.79 -15.66
N GLU A 78 20.01 3.52 -15.60
CA GLU A 78 21.29 2.94 -15.26
C GLU A 78 21.27 2.59 -13.76
N ASN A 79 21.13 1.31 -13.44
CA ASN A 79 21.33 0.84 -12.07
C ASN A 79 22.85 0.77 -11.83
N HIS A 80 23.41 1.81 -11.18
CA HIS A 80 24.77 1.81 -10.63
C HIS A 80 24.81 1.16 -9.24
#